data_AF-A0A399YZG1-F1
#
_entry.id   AF-A0A399YZG1-F1
#
_cell.length_a   1.000
_cell.length_b   1.000
_cell.length_c   1.000
_cell.angle_alpha   90.00
_cell.angle_beta   90.00
_cell.angle_gamma   90.00
#
_symmetry.space_group_name_H-M   'P 1'
#
loop_
_entity.id
_entity.type
_entity.pdbx_description
1 polymer ?
#
loop_
_entity_poly.entity_id
_entity_poly.type
_entity_poly.pdbx_seq_one_letter_code
_entity_poly.pdbx_strand_id
1 'polypeptide(L)' 'MNTSDLLAQLPLEAQQRPYILRLDVLELTPSLIKARLVISPDIFVQVYRNDRFDSTNLALIYN' A
#
# COMPACT_ATOMS: atom_id res chain seq x y z
N MET A 1 1.18 7.73 11.48
CA MET A 1 1.33 6.37 10.93
C MET A 1 2.64 6.34 10.16
N ASN A 2 3.62 5.61 10.68
CA ASN A 2 4.95 5.49 10.07
C ASN A 2 5.02 4.27 9.12
N THR A 3 6.19 4.03 8.54
CA THR A 3 6.43 2.90 7.63
C THR A 3 6.10 1.54 8.29
N SER A 4 6.48 1.37 9.56
CA SER A 4 6.26 0.14 10.33
C SER A 4 4.78 -0.10 10.64
N ASP A 5 4.06 0.96 11.02
CA ASP A 5 2.62 0.91 11.24
C ASP A 5 1.89 0.50 9.96
N LEU A 6 2.28 1.10 8.83
CA LEU A 6 1.66 0.81 7.53
C LEU A 6 1.93 -0.63 7.09
N LEU A 7 3.15 -1.13 7.30
CA LEU A 7 3.52 -2.51 7.01
C LEU A 7 2.68 -3.51 7.81
N ALA A 8 2.37 -3.21 9.08
CA ALA A 8 1.54 -4.05 9.92
C ALA A 8 0.04 -3.97 9.55
N GLN A 9 -0.45 -2.80 9.17
CA GLN A 9 -1.88 -2.59 8.90
C GLN A 9 -2.32 -3.00 7.49
N LEU A 10 -1.49 -2.80 6.46
CA LEU A 10 -1.87 -3.10 5.07
C LEU A 10 -2.37 -4.54 4.85
N PRO A 11 -1.73 -5.59 5.40
CA PRO A 11 -2.23 -6.96 5.28
C PRO A 11 -3.60 -7.15 5.94
N LEU A 12 -3.83 -6.53 7.10
CA LEU A 12 -5.10 -6.60 7.83
C LEU A 12 -6.21 -5.91 7.02
N GLU A 13 -5.94 -4.71 6.53
CA GLU A 13 -6.88 -3.93 5.73
C GLU A 13 -7.22 -4.63 4.40
N ALA A 14 -6.24 -5.31 3.79
CA ALA A 14 -6.45 -6.12 2.59
C ALA A 14 -7.32 -7.36 2.87
N GLN A 15 -7.10 -8.05 4.00
CA GLN A 15 -7.92 -9.21 4.39
C GLN A 15 -9.37 -8.83 4.73
N GLN A 16 -9.59 -7.65 5.32
CA GLN A 16 -10.93 -7.18 5.69
C GLN A 16 -11.77 -6.70 4.50
N ARG A 17 -11.14 -6.44 3.34
CA ARG A 17 -11.81 -5.89 2.16
C ARG A 17 -11.87 -6.94 1.04
N PRO A 18 -13.04 -7.55 0.78
CA PRO A 18 -13.15 -8.62 -0.21
C PRO A 18 -12.86 -8.18 -1.65
N TYR A 19 -12.90 -6.87 -1.92
CA TYR A 19 -12.55 -6.28 -3.20
C TYR A 19 -11.04 -6.08 -3.40
N ILE A 20 -10.20 -6.33 -2.38
CA ILE A 20 -8.75 -6.40 -2.53
C ILE A 20 -8.37 -7.84 -2.80
N LEU A 21 -7.99 -8.13 -4.05
CA LEU A 21 -7.61 -9.48 -4.48
C LEU A 21 -6.19 -9.84 -4.04
N ARG A 22 -5.30 -8.84 -3.96
CA ARG A 22 -3.89 -9.05 -3.65
C ARG A 22 -3.24 -7.79 -3.08
N LEU A 23 -2.28 -7.99 -2.19
CA LEU A 23 -1.36 -6.97 -1.71
C LEU A 23 0.05 -7.30 -2.22
N ASP A 24 0.65 -6.41 -2.99
CA ASP A 24 2.05 -6.52 -3.43
C ASP A 24 2.89 -5.44 -2.74
N VAL A 25 3.97 -5.82 -2.04
CA VAL A 25 4.96 -4.88 -1.52
C VAL A 25 6.05 -4.72 -2.58
N LEU A 26 6.11 -3.54 -3.20
CA LEU A 26 7.02 -3.24 -4.31
C LEU A 26 8.38 -2.71 -3.82
N GLU A 27 8.39 -2.00 -2.69
CA GLU A 27 9.60 -1.46 -2.08
C GLU A 27 9.41 -1.38 -0.57
N LEU A 28 10.43 -1.77 0.19
CA LEU A 28 10.45 -1.67 1.64
C LEU A 28 11.85 -1.33 2.13
N THR A 29 11.95 -0.24 2.88
CA THR A 29 13.13 0.21 3.60
C THR A 29 12.71 0.67 5.00
N PRO A 30 13.64 0.99 5.92
CA PRO A 30 13.27 1.48 7.26
C PRO A 30 12.43 2.76 7.28
N SER A 31 12.47 3.57 6.21
CA SER A 31 11.75 4.86 6.15
C SER A 31 10.84 5.00 4.93
N LEU A 32 10.64 3.93 4.16
CA LEU A 32 9.84 3.96 2.94
C LEU A 32 9.15 2.62 2.72
N ILE A 33 7.87 2.67 2.37
CA ILE A 33 7.13 1.52 1.86
C ILE A 33 6.35 1.95 0.63
N LYS A 34 6.43 1.11 -0.41
CA LYS A 34 5.61 1.18 -1.61
C LYS A 34 4.85 -0.12 -1.74
N ALA A 35 3.53 -0.05 -1.69
CA ALA A 35 2.66 -1.19 -1.79
C ALA A 35 1.59 -0.98 -2.85
N ARG A 36 1.01 -2.07 -3.33
CA ARG A 36 -0.06 -2.10 -4.30
C ARG A 36 -1.18 -2.98 -3.79
N LEU A 37 -2.36 -2.41 -3.64
CA LEU A 37 -3.60 -3.11 -3.33
C LEU A 37 -4.35 -3.33 -4.65
N VAL A 38 -4.32 -4.56 -5.16
CA VAL A 38 -4.94 -4.94 -6.43
C VAL A 38 -6.43 -5.18 -6.22
N ILE A 39 -7.26 -4.49 -6.99
CA ILE A 39 -8.73 -4.63 -6.98
C ILE A 39 -9.19 -5.51 -8.14
N SER A 40 -8.59 -5.31 -9.32
CA SER A 40 -8.76 -6.13 -10.52
C SER A 40 -7.43 -6.15 -11.28
N PRO A 41 -7.27 -6.95 -12.36
CA PRO A 41 -6.03 -6.99 -13.13
C PRO A 41 -5.51 -5.61 -13.56
N ASP A 42 -6.42 -4.69 -13.86
CA ASP A 42 -6.11 -3.36 -14.40
C ASP A 42 -6.36 -2.22 -13.41
N ILE A 43 -7.00 -2.49 -12.27
CA ILE A 43 -7.32 -1.49 -11.23
C ILE A 43 -6.58 -1.82 -9.95
N PHE A 44 -5.76 -0.88 -9.48
CA PHE A 44 -5.08 -1.01 -8.20
C PHE A 44 -4.86 0.33 -7.52
N VAL A 45 -4.77 0.30 -6.20
CA VAL A 45 -4.35 1.45 -5.39
C VAL A 45 -2.87 1.29 -5.07
N GLN A 46 -2.06 2.25 -5.47
CA GLN A 46 -0.66 2.33 -5.05
C GLN A 46 -0.55 3.18 -3.80
N VAL A 47 0.03 2.60 -2.76
CA VAL A 47 0.27 3.22 -1.46
C VAL A 47 1.76 3.51 -1.36
N TYR A 48 2.11 4.75 -1.02
CA TYR A 48 3.50 5.16 -0.83
C TYR A 48 3.63 5.96 0.46
N ARG A 49 4.36 5.43 1.44
CA ARG A 49 4.70 6.14 2.68
C ARG A 49 6.20 6.39 2.70
N ASN A 50 6.58 7.62 3.03
CA ASN A 50 7.96 8.02 3.23
C ASN A 50 8.07 8.81 4.55
N ASP A 51 8.70 8.20 5.54
CA ASP A 51 8.84 8.79 6.88
C ASP A 51 9.79 10.00 6.90
N ARG A 52 10.74 10.11 5.95
CA ARG A 52 11.68 11.24 5.92
C ARG A 52 11.00 12.56 5.55
N PHE A 53 9.94 12.48 4.77
CA PHE A 53 9.16 13.63 4.31
C PHE A 53 7.76 13.67 4.95
N ASP A 54 7.50 12.80 5.91
CA ASP A 54 6.19 12.60 6.54
C ASP A 54 5.00 12.54 5.57
N SER A 55 5.20 11.90 4.42
CA SER A 55 4.22 11.88 3.33
C SER A 55 3.60 10.50 3.18
N THR A 56 2.28 10.44 3.04
CA THR A 56 1.54 9.24 2.65
C THR A 56 0.70 9.55 1.41
N ASN A 57 1.05 8.93 0.28
CA ASN A 57 0.37 9.12 -0.99
C ASN A 57 -0.42 7.86 -1.36
N LEU A 58 -1.61 8.08 -1.89
CA LEU A 58 -2.52 7.05 -2.39
C LEU A 58 -2.89 7.43 -3.82
N ALA A 59 -2.63 6.53 -4.77
CA ALA A 59 -2.99 6.74 -6.16
C ALA A 59 -3.84 5.57 -6.65
N LEU A 60 -5.06 5.85 -7.09
CA LEU A 60 -5.86 4.90 -7.85
C LEU A 60 -5.34 4.90 -9.29
N ILE A 61 -4.92 3.73 -9.77
CA ILE A 61 -4.37 3.55 -11.11
C ILE A 61 -5.26 2.58 -11.87
N TYR A 62 -5.65 2.98 -13.07
CA TYR A 62 -6.29 2.16 -14.08
C TYR A 62 -5.35 2.08 -15.28
N ASN A 63 -5.04 0.87 -15.72
CA ASN A 63 -4.21 0.59 -16.90
C ASN A 63 -5.07 0.23 -18.11
#